data_AF-A0A6A5YZL9-F1
#
_entry.id   AF-A0A6A5YZL9-F1
#
_cell.length_a   1.000
_cell.length_b   1.000
_cell.length_c   1.000
_cell.angle_alpha   90.00
_cell.angle_beta   90.00
_cell.angle_gamma   90.00
#
_symmetry.space_group_name_H-M   'P 1'
#
loop_
_entity.id
_entity.type
_entity.pdbx_description
1 polymer ?
#
loop_
_entity_poly.entity_id
_entity_poly.type
_entity_poly.pdbx_seq_one_letter_code
_entity_poly.pdbx_strand_id
1 'polypeptide(L)'
;GAASDPALIAKTDHLIFNVTIEEFIQARNLGLQGATSDLLDPRFDFASDGCSSSPDHPLGFDFQPACYRHDFGYRNYHKQNRFNEPNREKLDNNLYMDLLNVCAAEEKVHRYKLCWDIAKLYFKAVRKFGDGHKA
;
A
#
# COMPACT_ATOMS: atom_id res chain seq x y z
N GLY A 1 21.52 4.38 -15.52
CA GLY A 1 20.80 5.50 -14.87
C GLY A 1 21.31 5.62 -13.45
N ALA A 2 21.39 6.84 -12.91
CA ALA A 2 21.91 7.06 -11.55
C ALA A 2 21.14 6.20 -10.53
N ALA A 3 21.85 5.63 -9.55
CA ALA A 3 21.23 4.95 -8.43
C ALA A 3 20.29 5.93 -7.71
N SER A 4 19.11 5.45 -7.34
CA SER A 4 18.11 6.25 -6.64
C SER A 4 18.67 6.76 -5.30
N ASP A 5 18.31 8.00 -4.96
CA ASP A 5 18.76 8.69 -3.75
C ASP A 5 18.49 7.84 -2.48
N PRO A 6 19.53 7.45 -1.71
CA PRO A 6 19.36 6.64 -0.51
C PRO A 6 18.41 7.23 0.53
N ALA A 7 18.36 8.57 0.66
CA ALA A 7 17.45 9.23 1.60
C ALA A 7 15.99 9.08 1.15
N LEU A 8 15.73 9.21 -0.16
CA LEU A 8 14.40 9.00 -0.73
C LEU A 8 13.95 7.55 -0.55
N ILE A 9 14.84 6.58 -0.78
CA ILE A 9 14.57 5.15 -0.56
C ILE A 9 14.18 4.92 0.90
N ALA A 10 14.99 5.41 1.84
CA ALA A 10 14.74 5.22 3.27
C ALA A 10 13.38 5.79 3.70
N LYS A 11 13.01 6.99 3.25
CA LYS A 11 11.70 7.57 3.56
C LYS A 11 10.55 6.77 2.91
N THR A 12 10.74 6.28 1.68
CA THR A 12 9.75 5.43 0.99
C THR A 12 9.49 4.16 1.78
N ASP A 13 10.56 3.46 2.15
CA ASP A 13 10.48 2.20 2.89
C ASP A 13 9.89 2.42 4.28
N HIS A 14 10.23 3.54 4.93
CA HIS A 14 9.66 3.90 6.22
C HIS A 14 8.13 4.05 6.16
N LEU A 15 7.61 4.78 5.17
CA LEU A 15 6.17 4.97 4.99
C LEU A 15 5.41 3.68 4.61
N ILE A 16 6.09 2.66 4.10
CA ILE A 16 5.47 1.39 3.71
C ILE A 16 5.52 0.39 4.87
N PHE A 17 6.68 0.21 5.50
CA PHE A 17 6.95 -0.92 6.40
C PHE A 17 7.13 -0.54 7.87
N ASN A 18 7.29 0.74 8.21
CA ASN A 18 7.66 1.17 9.56
C ASN A 18 6.66 2.10 10.24
N VAL A 19 5.54 2.39 9.58
CA VAL A 19 4.45 3.21 10.12
C VAL A 19 3.15 2.41 10.14
N THR A 20 2.21 2.78 11.01
CA THR A 20 0.85 2.24 10.96
C THR A 20 0.13 2.70 9.70
N ILE A 21 -1.01 2.07 9.39
CA ILE A 21 -1.81 2.52 8.24
C ILE A 21 -2.37 3.92 8.48
N GLU A 22 -2.72 4.27 9.71
CA GLU A 22 -3.20 5.60 10.08
C GLU A 22 -2.12 6.66 9.89
N GLU A 23 -0.89 6.39 10.33
CA GLU A 23 0.27 7.27 10.14
C GLU A 23 0.58 7.44 8.65
N PHE A 24 0.50 6.38 7.85
CA PHE A 24 0.62 6.47 6.39
C PHE A 24 -0.47 7.37 5.78
N ILE A 25 -1.73 7.21 6.18
CA ILE A 25 -2.83 8.04 5.66
C ILE A 25 -2.65 9.51 6.04
N GLN A 26 -2.17 9.80 7.26
CA GLN A 26 -1.82 11.16 7.66
C GLN A 26 -0.70 11.73 6.78
N ALA A 27 0.38 10.98 6.57
CA ALA A 27 1.48 11.38 5.69
C ALA A 27 1.01 11.62 4.25
N ARG A 28 0.20 10.72 3.68
CA ARG A 28 -0.41 10.87 2.36
C ARG A 28 -1.23 12.15 2.26
N ASN A 29 -2.12 12.40 3.22
CA ASN A 29 -2.99 13.57 3.21
C ASN A 29 -2.20 14.89 3.30
N LEU A 30 -1.16 14.93 4.13
CA LEU A 30 -0.23 16.06 4.20
C LEU A 30 0.54 16.25 2.89
N GLY A 31 1.06 15.15 2.31
CA GLY A 31 1.78 15.18 1.04
C GLY A 31 0.92 15.69 -0.12
N LEU A 32 -0.34 15.26 -0.20
CA LEU A 32 -1.30 15.75 -1.21
C LEU A 32 -1.62 17.24 -1.07
N GLN A 33 -1.48 17.81 0.13
CA GLN A 33 -1.65 19.25 0.39
C GLN A 33 -0.36 20.05 0.13
N GLY A 34 0.73 19.40 -0.28
CA GLY A 34 2.02 20.03 -0.47
C GLY A 34 2.71 20.42 0.84
N ALA A 35 2.32 19.82 1.96
CA ALA A 35 2.98 20.05 3.24
C ALA A 35 4.39 19.44 3.26
N THR A 36 5.25 20.00 4.11
CA THR A 36 6.62 19.51 4.33
C THR A 36 6.75 18.91 5.72
N SER A 37 7.38 17.74 5.81
CA SER A 37 7.78 17.11 7.08
C SER A 37 9.03 16.27 6.87
N ASP A 38 9.67 15.83 7.96
CA ASP A 38 10.85 14.95 7.88
C ASP A 38 10.54 13.62 7.18
N LEU A 39 9.29 13.14 7.27
CA LEU A 39 8.82 11.91 6.64
C LEU A 39 8.43 12.10 5.16
N LEU A 40 8.21 13.34 4.71
CA LEU A 40 7.78 13.65 3.35
C LEU A 40 8.98 13.98 2.45
N ASP A 41 8.79 13.74 1.16
CA ASP A 41 9.70 14.15 0.10
C ASP A 41 8.87 14.62 -1.11
N PRO A 42 9.20 15.77 -1.73
CA PRO A 42 8.44 16.30 -2.86
C PRO A 42 8.46 15.38 -4.10
N ARG A 43 9.35 14.38 -4.14
CA ARG A 43 9.43 13.40 -5.22
C ARG A 43 8.44 12.23 -5.07
N PHE A 44 7.76 12.12 -3.93
CA PHE A 44 6.81 11.06 -3.70
C PHE A 44 5.61 11.11 -4.64
N ASP A 45 5.23 9.92 -5.11
CA ASP A 45 3.98 9.72 -5.83
C ASP A 45 2.91 9.15 -4.89
N PHE A 46 1.93 9.99 -4.54
CA PHE A 46 0.76 9.59 -3.74
C PHE A 46 -0.50 9.34 -4.60
N ALA A 47 -0.38 9.37 -5.93
CA ALA A 47 -1.50 9.01 -6.81
C ALA A 47 -1.93 7.56 -6.53
N SER A 48 -3.22 7.30 -6.61
CA SER A 48 -3.80 5.98 -6.35
C SER A 48 -5.18 5.92 -7.01
N ASP A 49 -5.52 4.75 -7.55
CA ASP A 49 -6.85 4.43 -8.04
C ASP A 49 -7.62 3.49 -7.08
N GLY A 50 -7.15 3.38 -5.83
CA GLY A 50 -7.76 2.55 -4.81
C GLY A 50 -7.48 1.07 -5.06
N CYS A 51 -8.45 0.21 -4.81
CA CYS A 51 -8.29 -1.24 -5.02
C CYS A 51 -8.43 -1.67 -6.49
N SER A 52 -8.27 -0.72 -7.43
CA SER A 52 -8.23 -0.82 -8.91
C SER A 52 -9.28 -1.73 -9.56
N SER A 53 -9.03 -3.04 -9.55
CA SER A 53 -9.89 -4.08 -10.14
C SER A 53 -10.79 -4.79 -9.14
N SER A 54 -10.72 -4.38 -7.87
CA SER A 54 -11.50 -4.92 -6.75
C SER A 54 -12.27 -3.79 -6.07
N PRO A 55 -13.43 -4.08 -5.44
CA PRO A 55 -14.16 -3.06 -4.68
C PRO A 55 -13.31 -2.45 -3.56
N ASP A 56 -13.37 -1.14 -3.34
CA ASP A 56 -12.67 -0.51 -2.20
C ASP A 56 -13.22 -0.97 -0.84
N HIS A 57 -14.52 -1.29 -0.80
CA HIS A 57 -15.23 -1.69 0.42
C HIS A 57 -15.98 -3.02 0.22
N PRO A 58 -15.27 -4.15 0.04
CA PRO A 58 -15.91 -5.43 -0.20
C PRO A 58 -16.77 -5.82 1.02
N LEU A 59 -18.09 -5.90 0.85
CA LEU A 59 -19.03 -6.23 1.93
C LEU A 59 -18.88 -5.33 3.18
N GLY A 60 -18.45 -4.08 2.98
CA GLY A 60 -18.29 -3.07 4.04
C GLY A 60 -17.03 -3.20 4.90
N PHE A 61 -16.00 -3.95 4.47
CA PHE A 61 -14.66 -3.86 5.06
C PHE A 61 -13.88 -2.73 4.39
N ASP A 62 -13.28 -1.80 5.15
CA ASP A 62 -12.56 -0.68 4.56
C ASP A 62 -11.13 -1.08 4.15
N PHE A 63 -10.97 -1.55 2.91
CA PHE A 63 -9.68 -1.96 2.35
C PHE A 63 -8.95 -0.81 1.63
N GLN A 64 -9.62 0.34 1.47
CA GLN A 64 -9.10 1.45 0.68
C GLN A 64 -7.77 2.01 1.22
N PRO A 65 -7.59 2.21 2.55
CA PRO A 65 -6.31 2.64 3.08
C PRO A 65 -5.14 1.71 2.73
N ALA A 66 -5.37 0.39 2.80
CA ALA A 66 -4.37 -0.62 2.46
C ALA A 66 -3.97 -0.54 0.97
N CYS A 67 -4.95 -0.36 0.09
CA CYS A 67 -4.71 -0.17 -1.35
C CYS A 67 -3.94 1.13 -1.63
N TYR A 68 -4.24 2.23 -0.94
CA TYR A 68 -3.45 3.47 -1.05
C TYR A 68 -1.97 3.27 -0.71
N ARG A 69 -1.66 2.46 0.31
CA ARG A 69 -0.27 2.16 0.68
C ARG A 69 0.43 1.26 -0.31
N HIS A 70 -0.30 0.30 -0.87
CA HIS A 70 0.21 -0.60 -1.91
C HIS A 70 0.56 0.17 -3.20
N ASP A 71 -0.32 1.05 -3.66
CA ASP A 71 -0.09 1.89 -4.85
C ASP A 71 1.10 2.83 -4.66
N PHE A 72 1.21 3.45 -3.48
CA PHE A 72 2.36 4.27 -3.12
C PHE A 72 3.66 3.46 -3.26
N GLY A 73 3.68 2.24 -2.72
CA GLY A 73 4.82 1.34 -2.86
C GLY A 73 5.17 1.04 -4.31
N TYR A 74 4.20 0.60 -5.10
CA TYR A 74 4.41 0.24 -6.51
C TYR A 74 4.95 1.42 -7.32
N ARG A 75 4.28 2.57 -7.27
CA ARG A 75 4.64 3.77 -8.02
C ARG A 75 6.04 4.26 -7.68
N ASN A 76 6.35 4.36 -6.38
CA ASN A 76 7.65 4.89 -5.95
C ASN A 76 8.78 3.90 -6.20
N TYR A 77 8.56 2.58 -6.07
CA TYR A 77 9.57 1.58 -6.42
C TYR A 77 9.88 1.57 -7.93
N HIS A 78 8.86 1.77 -8.78
CA HIS A 78 9.05 1.95 -10.22
C HIS A 78 9.86 3.22 -10.53
N LYS A 79 9.46 4.37 -9.97
CA LYS A 79 10.19 5.65 -10.13
C LYS A 79 11.63 5.57 -9.62
N GLN A 80 11.88 4.76 -8.61
CA GLN A 80 13.19 4.54 -8.01
C GLN A 80 13.97 3.40 -8.68
N ASN A 81 13.54 2.90 -9.84
CA ASN A 81 14.23 1.87 -10.61
C ASN A 81 14.62 0.63 -9.79
N ARG A 82 13.79 0.27 -8.80
CA ARG A 82 14.01 -0.87 -7.90
C ARG A 82 12.79 -1.78 -7.80
N PHE A 83 11.85 -1.65 -8.72
CA PHE A 83 10.75 -2.58 -8.86
C PHE A 83 11.23 -3.88 -9.52
N ASN A 84 11.38 -4.93 -8.71
CA ASN A 84 11.76 -6.27 -9.11
C ASN A 84 10.93 -7.28 -8.30
N GLU A 85 10.91 -8.55 -8.69
CA GLU A 85 10.06 -9.56 -8.03
C GLU A 85 10.23 -9.65 -6.50
N PRO A 86 11.46 -9.70 -5.94
CA PRO A 86 11.63 -9.71 -4.48
C PRO A 86 11.02 -8.49 -3.78
N ASN A 87 11.13 -7.32 -4.41
CA ASN A 87 10.54 -6.10 -3.85
C ASN A 87 9.02 -6.06 -4.05
N ARG A 88 8.51 -6.51 -5.20
CA ARG A 88 7.07 -6.69 -5.46
C ARG A 88 6.44 -7.59 -4.40
N GLU A 89 7.07 -8.73 -4.11
CA GLU A 89 6.62 -9.65 -3.08
C GLU A 89 6.55 -8.99 -1.69
N LYS A 90 7.54 -8.17 -1.31
CA LYS A 90 7.50 -7.43 -0.03
C LYS A 90 6.31 -6.46 0.01
N LEU A 91 6.05 -5.74 -1.08
CA LEU A 91 4.92 -4.80 -1.17
C LEU A 91 3.58 -5.53 -1.07
N ASP A 92 3.43 -6.65 -1.78
CA ASP A 92 2.21 -7.45 -1.78
C ASP A 92 1.96 -8.10 -0.40
N ASN A 93 3.01 -8.56 0.26
CA ASN A 93 2.92 -9.06 1.63
C ASN A 93 2.51 -7.95 2.61
N ASN A 94 3.01 -6.73 2.43
CA ASN A 94 2.60 -5.58 3.26
C ASN A 94 1.13 -5.24 3.06
N LEU A 95 0.63 -5.23 1.81
CA LEU A 95 -0.80 -5.11 1.52
C LEU A 95 -1.59 -6.18 2.29
N TYR A 96 -1.18 -7.45 2.19
CA TYR A 96 -1.89 -8.52 2.88
C TYR A 96 -1.94 -8.29 4.40
N MET A 97 -0.83 -7.85 5.02
CA MET A 97 -0.81 -7.51 6.44
C MET A 97 -1.76 -6.37 6.80
N ASP A 98 -1.88 -5.34 5.96
CA ASP A 98 -2.84 -4.25 6.17
C ASP A 98 -4.28 -4.70 6.09
N LEU A 99 -4.60 -5.53 5.09
CA LEU A 99 -5.93 -6.12 4.97
C LEU A 99 -6.27 -6.97 6.20
N LEU A 100 -5.30 -7.73 6.72
CA LEU A 100 -5.49 -8.51 7.94
C LEU A 100 -5.71 -7.64 9.18
N ASN A 101 -5.06 -6.48 9.28
CA ASN A 101 -5.28 -5.53 10.37
C ASN A 101 -6.70 -4.97 10.35
N VAL A 102 -7.24 -4.67 9.16
CA VAL A 102 -8.67 -4.30 9.01
C VAL A 102 -9.56 -5.43 9.52
N CYS A 103 -9.27 -6.67 9.16
CA CYS A 103 -10.04 -7.82 9.61
C CYS A 103 -9.95 -8.03 11.13
N ALA A 104 -8.81 -7.74 11.76
CA ALA A 104 -8.61 -7.92 13.19
C ALA A 104 -9.50 -6.98 14.04
N ALA A 105 -9.99 -5.87 13.47
CA ALA A 105 -10.94 -4.97 14.13
C ALA A 105 -12.39 -5.50 14.16
N GLU A 106 -12.70 -6.59 13.44
CA GLU A 106 -14.04 -7.15 13.39
C GLU A 106 -14.37 -7.95 14.68
N GLU A 107 -15.33 -7.45 15.46
CA GLU A 107 -15.75 -8.09 16.72
C GLU A 107 -16.47 -9.43 16.51
N LYS A 108 -17.18 -9.57 15.38
CA LYS A 108 -17.99 -10.76 15.10
C LYS A 108 -17.14 -11.80 14.38
N VAL A 109 -17.03 -13.00 14.97
CA VAL A 109 -16.24 -14.12 14.41
C VAL A 109 -16.56 -14.43 12.95
N HIS A 110 -17.83 -14.36 12.54
CA HIS A 110 -18.21 -14.60 11.14
C HIS A 110 -17.75 -13.48 10.19
N ARG A 111 -17.76 -12.22 10.65
CA ARG A 111 -17.23 -11.07 9.91
C ARG A 111 -15.73 -11.17 9.76
N TYR A 112 -15.01 -11.47 10.84
CA TYR A 112 -13.56 -11.71 10.81
C TYR A 112 -13.18 -12.75 9.76
N LYS A 113 -13.83 -13.94 9.79
CA LYS A 113 -13.55 -15.02 8.82
C LYS A 113 -13.82 -14.58 7.37
N LEU A 114 -14.95 -13.91 7.14
CA LEU A 114 -15.31 -13.41 5.82
C LEU A 114 -14.32 -12.37 5.31
N CYS A 115 -13.93 -11.41 6.15
CA CYS A 115 -12.91 -10.41 5.85
C CYS A 115 -11.59 -11.08 5.45
N TRP A 116 -11.17 -12.07 6.25
CA TRP A 116 -9.91 -12.77 6.06
C TRP A 116 -9.86 -13.54 4.73
N ASP A 117 -10.95 -14.21 4.35
CA ASP A 117 -11.05 -14.90 3.06
C ASP A 117 -10.99 -13.91 1.87
N ILE A 118 -11.59 -12.73 2.01
CA ILE A 118 -11.51 -11.66 1.02
C ILE A 118 -10.09 -11.07 0.96
N ALA A 119 -9.46 -10.80 2.10
CA ALA A 119 -8.07 -10.31 2.16
C ALA A 119 -7.11 -11.24 1.41
N LYS A 120 -7.28 -12.56 1.57
CA LYS A 120 -6.53 -13.56 0.80
C LYS A 120 -6.79 -13.49 -0.70
N LEU A 121 -8.03 -13.24 -1.12
CA LEU A 121 -8.37 -13.10 -2.52
C LEU A 121 -7.65 -11.90 -3.14
N TYR A 122 -7.60 -10.77 -2.42
CA TYR A 122 -6.90 -9.57 -2.85
C TYR A 122 -5.41 -9.83 -3.00
N PHE A 123 -4.77 -10.42 -1.98
CA PHE A 123 -3.37 -10.81 -2.03
C PHE A 123 -3.06 -11.74 -3.22
N LYS A 124 -3.87 -12.78 -3.43
CA LYS A 124 -3.69 -13.69 -4.57
C LYS A 124 -3.86 -12.98 -5.92
N ALA A 125 -4.78 -12.02 -6.01
CA ALA A 125 -5.00 -11.25 -7.23
C ALA A 125 -3.77 -10.39 -7.57
N VAL A 126 -3.23 -9.64 -6.61
CA VAL A 126 -2.03 -8.80 -6.86
C VAL A 126 -0.80 -9.64 -7.19
N ARG A 127 -0.59 -10.79 -6.51
CA ARG A 127 0.51 -11.72 -6.83
C ARG A 127 0.40 -12.31 -8.24
N LYS A 128 -0.81 -12.44 -8.77
CA LYS A 128 -1.07 -13.06 -10.07
C LYS A 128 -1.10 -12.06 -11.22
N PHE A 129 -1.53 -10.82 -10.98
CA PHE A 129 -1.85 -9.85 -12.04
C PHE A 129 -1.18 -8.47 -11.87
N GLY A 130 -0.50 -8.20 -10.75
CA GLY A 130 0.07 -6.88 -10.43
C GLY A 130 1.27 -6.45 -11.27
N ASP A 131 1.77 -7.30 -12.17
CA ASP A 131 2.82 -6.95 -13.15
C ASP A 131 2.28 -6.20 -14.37
N GLY A 132 0.97 -6.23 -14.61
CA GLY A 132 0.32 -5.69 -15.80
C GLY A 132 -0.11 -4.22 -15.67
N HIS A 133 0.84 -3.29 -15.71
CA HIS A 133 0.59 -1.91 -16.17
C HIS A 133 -0.60 -1.13 -15.58
N LYS A 134 -0.93 -1.29 -14.30
CA LYS A 134 -1.70 -0.29 -13.55
C LYS A 134 -1.20 -0.27 -12.09
N ALA A 135 -0.33 0.68 -11.82
CA ALA A 135 -0.11 1.27 -10.52
C ALA A 135 -0.44 2.74 -10.65
#